data_AF-A0A941B9B9-F1
#
_entry.id   AF-A0A941B9B9-F1
#
_cell.length_a   1.000
_cell.length_b   1.000
_cell.length_c   1.000
_cell.angle_alpha   90.00
_cell.angle_beta   90.00
_cell.angle_gamma   90.00
#
_symmetry.space_group_name_H-M   'P 1'
#
loop_
_entity.id
_entity.type
_entity.pdbx_description
1 polymer ?
#
loop_
_entity_poly.entity_id
_entity_poly.type
_entity_poly.pdbx_seq_one_letter_code
_entity_poly.pdbx_strand_id
1 'polypeptide(L)'
;MPPPRDPGQDDHLAPGTVPAPRAVFHAEQALLGALLLEPHRRDTLTNVTADSFSTVEHTAVFAAITTLPAPVPDTHATDTTWINQVLATAREQARALTVPYLHSLIQVCPWPQHAPAYARMVEAEHARRRLRASAAYLLHSVHDISLPHPVHTVLAEADTLAAVVDDIATRFPPRAGLLPRTPLPPPGPTPDHGEAVQEEEQALLATAAARPADIGSTRWLLPGDFAQPLHAGLWQCLIALDRRGEPVDPVTVLWEAQQYGLLDDGSAPDKILRLLAQPTPSSEHWGERILRRSLLATASDAARRITAYADDPANTPSQLVVGARRALADLGAIQTRWQHATSAVPPQRPRPAPAPRAGPPTTTAAHATHTPR
;
A
#
# COMPACT_ATOMS: atom_id res chain seq x y z
N MET A 1 47.92 26.46 28.71
CA MET A 1 46.88 27.49 28.51
C MET A 1 46.07 27.13 27.28
N PRO A 2 44.75 26.90 27.39
CA PRO A 2 43.87 26.72 26.24
C PRO A 2 43.41 28.09 25.69
N PRO A 3 43.09 28.19 24.38
CA PRO A 3 42.59 29.42 23.77
C PRO A 3 41.11 29.70 24.16
N PRO A 4 40.63 30.95 24.02
CA PRO A 4 39.33 31.37 24.54
C PRO A 4 38.17 30.84 23.68
N ARG A 5 37.05 30.52 24.35
CA ARG A 5 35.78 30.14 23.71
C ARG A 5 35.14 31.37 23.07
N ASP A 6 34.74 31.23 21.82
CA ASP A 6 33.94 32.18 21.06
C ASP A 6 32.49 32.18 21.60
N PRO A 7 31.92 33.32 22.04
CA PRO A 7 30.54 33.40 22.51
C PRO A 7 29.66 33.80 21.32
N GLY A 8 29.25 32.83 20.50
CA GLY A 8 28.59 33.17 19.24
C GLY A 8 27.68 32.10 18.63
N GLN A 9 27.25 31.10 19.40
CA GLN A 9 26.25 30.15 18.90
C GLN A 9 25.25 29.81 20.00
N ASP A 10 24.60 30.87 20.51
CA ASP A 10 23.27 30.72 21.07
C ASP A 10 22.35 30.27 19.93
N ASP A 11 21.94 29.01 20.01
CA ASP A 11 20.80 28.45 19.28
C ASP A 11 19.56 29.33 19.56
N HIS A 12 19.38 30.36 18.74
CA HIS A 12 18.11 31.05 18.62
C HIS A 12 17.13 30.13 17.90
N LEU A 13 16.59 29.14 18.63
CA LEU A 13 15.29 28.56 18.29
C LEU A 13 14.26 29.70 18.42
N ALA A 14 13.98 30.35 17.29
CA ALA A 14 12.90 31.31 17.20
C ALA A 14 11.56 30.59 17.49
N PRO A 15 10.73 31.09 18.44
CA PRO A 15 9.48 30.46 18.78
C PRO A 15 8.47 30.64 17.63
N GLY A 16 7.98 29.51 17.10
CA GLY A 16 6.71 29.47 16.37
C GLY A 16 6.72 30.01 14.94
N THR A 17 7.72 29.68 14.11
CA THR A 17 7.59 29.89 12.66
C THR A 17 6.45 29.03 12.13
N VAL A 18 5.27 29.63 11.97
CA VAL A 18 4.16 29.01 11.25
C VAL A 18 4.69 28.64 9.86
N PRO A 19 4.65 27.37 9.46
CA PRO A 19 5.17 26.96 8.17
C PRO A 19 4.50 27.79 7.07
N ALA A 20 5.29 28.31 6.12
CA ALA A 20 4.77 29.12 5.03
C ALA A 20 3.64 28.35 4.31
N PRO A 21 2.56 29.04 3.91
CA PRO A 21 1.44 28.39 3.25
C PRO A 21 1.91 27.66 2.00
N ARG A 22 1.51 26.40 1.87
CA ARG A 22 1.84 25.56 0.71
C ARG A 22 1.23 26.16 -0.55
N ALA A 23 1.82 25.89 -1.71
CA ALA A 23 1.33 26.40 -3.01
C ALA A 23 -0.17 26.14 -3.26
N VAL A 24 -0.69 25.01 -2.78
CA VAL A 24 -2.13 24.68 -2.86
C VAL A 24 -3.02 25.69 -2.14
N PHE A 25 -2.58 26.26 -1.01
CA PHE A 25 -3.38 27.24 -0.27
C PHE A 25 -3.67 28.46 -1.15
N HIS A 26 -2.68 28.92 -1.92
CA HIS A 26 -2.87 29.99 -2.90
C HIS A 26 -3.75 29.57 -4.08
N ALA A 27 -3.68 28.31 -4.52
CA ALA A 27 -4.58 27.79 -5.55
C ALA A 27 -6.05 27.74 -5.05
N GLU A 28 -6.28 27.36 -3.80
CA GLU A 28 -7.60 27.42 -3.15
C GLU A 28 -8.11 28.86 -3.09
N GLN A 29 -7.27 29.80 -2.66
CA GLN A 29 -7.63 31.23 -2.63
C GLN A 29 -7.98 31.77 -4.02
N ALA A 30 -7.18 31.45 -5.03
CA ALA A 30 -7.43 31.88 -6.40
C ALA A 30 -8.69 31.26 -6.99
N LEU A 31 -8.99 29.99 -6.68
CA LEU A 31 -10.24 29.33 -7.09
C LEU A 31 -11.45 29.98 -6.44
N LEU A 32 -11.44 30.18 -5.13
CA LEU A 32 -12.53 30.83 -4.42
C LEU A 32 -12.75 32.26 -4.90
N GLY A 33 -11.67 33.03 -5.08
CA GLY A 33 -11.74 34.37 -5.64
C GLY A 33 -12.32 34.39 -7.06
N ALA A 34 -11.93 33.43 -7.92
CA ALA A 34 -12.49 33.30 -9.26
C ALA A 34 -14.01 33.04 -9.25
N LEU A 35 -14.47 32.18 -8.33
CA LEU A 35 -15.89 31.86 -8.19
C LEU A 35 -16.71 32.97 -7.51
N LEU A 36 -16.07 33.77 -6.65
CA LEU A 36 -16.70 34.97 -6.09
C LEU A 36 -16.81 36.09 -7.14
N LEU A 37 -15.88 36.19 -8.08
CA LEU A 37 -15.92 37.15 -9.19
C LEU A 37 -16.88 36.71 -10.30
N GLU A 38 -16.79 35.45 -10.72
CA GLU A 38 -17.56 34.90 -11.84
C GLU A 38 -18.28 33.60 -11.42
N PRO A 39 -19.40 33.68 -10.67
CA PRO A 39 -20.07 32.52 -10.08
C PRO A 39 -20.52 31.45 -11.09
N HIS A 40 -20.86 31.86 -12.32
CA HIS A 40 -21.25 30.97 -13.41
C HIS A 40 -20.14 29.97 -13.82
N ARG A 41 -18.87 30.26 -13.50
CA ARG A 41 -17.76 29.34 -13.79
C ARG A 41 -17.79 28.07 -12.95
N ARG A 42 -18.57 28.03 -11.87
CA ARG A 42 -18.76 26.81 -11.08
C ARG A 42 -19.22 25.62 -11.94
N ASP A 43 -19.99 25.88 -13.00
CA ASP A 43 -20.52 24.86 -13.91
C ASP A 43 -19.43 24.25 -14.81
N THR A 44 -18.28 24.91 -14.92
CA THR A 44 -17.10 24.41 -15.67
C THR A 44 -16.19 23.53 -14.83
N LEU A 45 -16.39 23.49 -13.51
CA LEU A 45 -15.56 22.72 -12.60
C LEU A 45 -15.97 21.25 -12.65
N THR A 46 -14.99 20.35 -12.59
CA THR A 46 -15.23 18.91 -12.55
C THR A 46 -14.47 18.31 -11.37
N ASN A 47 -15.13 17.44 -10.61
CA ASN A 47 -14.54 16.65 -9.53
C ASN A 47 -13.99 17.46 -8.34
N VAL A 48 -14.45 18.69 -8.10
CA VAL A 48 -14.12 19.45 -6.88
C VAL A 48 -15.35 19.51 -5.98
N THR A 49 -15.18 19.12 -4.72
CA THR A 49 -16.21 19.19 -3.68
C THR A 49 -15.72 20.09 -2.54
N ALA A 50 -16.60 20.36 -1.56
CA ALA A 50 -16.21 21.14 -0.38
C ALA A 50 -15.07 20.47 0.42
N ASP A 51 -15.00 19.13 0.41
CA ASP A 51 -13.94 18.35 1.06
C ASP A 51 -12.59 18.42 0.31
N SER A 52 -12.58 18.96 -0.90
CA SER A 52 -11.35 19.19 -1.68
C SER A 52 -10.47 20.28 -1.07
N PHE A 53 -11.00 21.13 -0.18
CA PHE A 53 -10.27 22.22 0.44
C PHE A 53 -9.55 21.80 1.73
N SER A 54 -8.43 22.48 2.02
CA SER A 54 -7.56 22.16 3.15
C SER A 54 -7.98 22.80 4.47
N THR A 55 -8.77 23.87 4.42
CA THR A 55 -9.23 24.62 5.59
C THR A 55 -10.76 24.62 5.68
N VAL A 56 -11.27 24.67 6.91
CA VAL A 56 -12.72 24.70 7.17
C VAL A 56 -13.34 25.97 6.57
N GLU A 57 -12.61 27.08 6.57
CA GLU A 57 -13.02 28.34 5.96
C GLU A 57 -13.23 28.20 4.45
N HIS A 58 -12.28 27.59 3.74
CA HIS A 58 -12.38 27.41 2.31
C HIS A 58 -13.46 26.40 1.93
N THR A 59 -13.59 25.31 2.69
CA THR A 59 -14.69 24.34 2.58
C THR A 59 -16.04 25.05 2.72
N ALA A 60 -16.22 25.88 3.75
CA ALA A 60 -17.47 26.59 4.01
C ALA A 60 -17.82 27.61 2.92
N VAL A 61 -16.83 28.38 2.43
CA VAL A 61 -17.04 29.34 1.34
C VAL A 61 -17.42 28.61 0.05
N PHE A 62 -16.69 27.55 -0.33
CA PHE A 62 -17.03 26.78 -1.52
C PHE A 62 -18.42 26.15 -1.41
N ALA A 63 -18.75 25.55 -0.25
CA ALA A 63 -20.06 24.99 0.00
C ALA A 63 -21.16 26.04 -0.21
N ALA A 64 -21.03 27.24 0.39
CA ALA A 64 -21.96 28.34 0.23
C ALA A 64 -22.11 28.79 -1.25
N ILE A 65 -21.00 28.89 -1.99
CA ILE A 65 -21.02 29.25 -3.42
C ILE A 65 -21.78 28.19 -4.24
N THR A 66 -21.63 26.91 -3.91
CA THR A 66 -22.29 25.82 -4.64
C THR A 66 -23.75 25.61 -4.26
N THR A 67 -24.17 25.98 -3.04
CA THR A 67 -25.55 25.81 -2.56
C THR A 67 -26.45 26.98 -2.95
N LEU A 68 -25.92 28.20 -2.98
CA LEU A 68 -26.71 29.39 -3.33
C LEU A 68 -27.02 29.43 -4.84
N PRO A 69 -28.20 29.94 -5.24
CA PRO A 69 -28.50 30.22 -6.65
C PRO A 69 -27.45 31.18 -7.24
N ALA A 70 -27.01 30.91 -8.47
CA ALA A 70 -26.06 31.80 -9.15
C ALA A 70 -26.74 33.14 -9.45
N PRO A 71 -26.09 34.28 -9.15
CA PRO A 71 -26.62 35.58 -9.48
C PRO A 71 -26.51 35.83 -11.00
N VAL A 72 -27.35 36.70 -11.52
CA VAL A 72 -27.24 37.15 -12.92
C VAL A 72 -25.92 37.93 -13.07
N PRO A 73 -25.07 37.63 -14.07
CA PRO A 73 -23.72 38.21 -14.19
C PRO A 73 -23.69 39.74 -14.15
N ASP A 74 -24.61 40.40 -14.87
CA ASP A 74 -24.65 41.87 -14.95
C ASP A 74 -25.00 42.51 -13.59
N THR A 75 -25.90 41.88 -12.83
CA THR A 75 -26.27 42.35 -11.49
C THR A 75 -25.12 42.15 -10.50
N HIS A 76 -24.47 40.98 -10.56
CA HIS A 76 -23.34 40.62 -9.70
C HIS A 76 -22.14 41.56 -9.85
N ALA A 77 -21.92 42.10 -11.05
CA ALA A 77 -20.85 43.07 -11.29
C ALA A 77 -21.04 44.40 -10.52
N THR A 78 -22.28 44.75 -10.17
CA THR A 78 -22.64 46.03 -9.53
C THR A 78 -23.10 45.90 -8.08
N ASP A 79 -23.50 44.70 -7.66
CA ASP A 79 -24.13 44.46 -6.37
C ASP A 79 -23.42 43.36 -5.56
N THR A 80 -23.10 43.66 -4.31
CA THR A 80 -22.46 42.75 -3.36
C THR A 80 -23.44 41.89 -2.55
N THR A 81 -24.76 42.02 -2.77
CA THR A 81 -25.80 41.26 -2.05
C THR A 81 -25.52 39.76 -2.02
N TRP A 82 -25.18 39.16 -3.17
CA TRP A 82 -24.87 37.73 -3.25
C TRP A 82 -23.60 37.36 -2.46
N ILE A 83 -22.55 38.19 -2.51
CA ILE A 83 -21.32 37.96 -1.73
C ILE A 83 -21.62 38.01 -0.21
N ASN A 84 -22.49 38.92 0.22
CA ASN A 84 -22.93 39.00 1.62
C ASN A 84 -23.76 37.77 2.03
N GLN A 85 -24.58 37.23 1.13
CA GLN A 85 -25.30 35.97 1.35
C GLN A 85 -24.33 34.78 1.47
N VAL A 86 -23.35 34.67 0.57
CA VAL A 86 -22.29 33.66 0.66
C VAL A 86 -21.58 33.71 2.00
N LEU A 87 -21.21 34.91 2.47
CA LEU A 87 -20.60 35.09 3.79
C LEU A 87 -21.52 34.64 4.92
N ALA A 88 -22.79 35.04 4.89
CA ALA A 88 -23.76 34.69 5.92
C ALA A 88 -23.92 33.16 6.03
N THR A 89 -24.08 32.47 4.89
CA THR A 89 -24.19 31.01 4.83
C THR A 89 -22.88 30.33 5.25
N ALA A 90 -21.72 30.78 4.78
CA ALA A 90 -20.44 30.18 5.14
C ALA A 90 -20.12 30.32 6.64
N ARG A 91 -20.60 31.38 7.31
CA ARG A 91 -20.42 31.60 8.75
C ARG A 91 -21.19 30.63 9.64
N GLU A 92 -22.20 29.94 9.11
CA GLU A 92 -22.87 28.85 9.83
C GLU A 92 -21.88 27.73 10.16
N GLN A 93 -20.93 27.47 9.27
CA GLN A 93 -19.89 26.44 9.41
C GLN A 93 -18.57 27.01 9.94
N ALA A 94 -18.18 28.22 9.50
CA ALA A 94 -16.92 28.86 9.87
C ALA A 94 -17.14 30.28 10.41
N ARG A 95 -17.42 30.40 11.71
CA ARG A 95 -17.78 31.68 12.38
C ARG A 95 -16.71 32.78 12.25
N ALA A 96 -15.44 32.40 12.08
CA ALA A 96 -14.30 33.30 11.96
C ALA A 96 -14.20 34.03 10.60
N LEU A 97 -15.00 33.66 9.60
CA LEU A 97 -15.01 34.33 8.30
C LEU A 97 -15.44 35.79 8.43
N THR A 98 -14.72 36.68 7.73
CA THR A 98 -14.96 38.13 7.75
C THR A 98 -15.11 38.69 6.33
N VAL A 99 -15.78 39.83 6.19
CA VAL A 99 -15.90 40.53 4.89
C VAL A 99 -14.52 40.87 4.30
N PRO A 100 -13.54 41.40 5.06
CA PRO A 100 -12.20 41.66 4.53
C PRO A 100 -11.51 40.40 3.99
N TYR A 101 -11.77 39.22 4.58
CA TYR A 101 -11.20 37.97 4.09
C TYR A 101 -11.79 37.55 2.74
N LEU A 102 -13.10 37.65 2.53
CA LEU A 102 -13.68 37.38 1.20
C LEU A 102 -13.15 38.37 0.16
N HIS A 103 -12.98 39.63 0.54
CA HIS A 103 -12.38 40.61 -0.36
C HIS A 103 -10.93 40.27 -0.68
N SER A 104 -10.13 39.77 0.27
CA SER A 104 -8.76 39.33 -0.02
C SER A 104 -8.72 38.13 -0.97
N LEU A 105 -9.65 37.17 -0.86
CA LEU A 105 -9.77 36.06 -1.82
C LEU A 105 -10.01 36.59 -3.24
N ILE A 106 -10.90 37.57 -3.40
CA ILE A 106 -11.18 38.22 -4.67
C ILE A 106 -9.92 38.89 -5.23
N GLN A 107 -9.20 39.65 -4.40
CA GLN A 107 -7.99 40.39 -4.82
C GLN A 107 -6.81 39.46 -5.18
N VAL A 108 -6.72 38.29 -4.56
CA VAL A 108 -5.65 37.31 -4.81
C VAL A 108 -5.87 36.54 -6.12
N CYS A 109 -7.10 36.51 -6.65
CA CYS A 109 -7.40 35.84 -7.92
C CYS A 109 -6.74 36.56 -9.10
N PRO A 110 -5.77 35.94 -9.80
CA PRO A 110 -5.10 36.61 -10.91
C PRO A 110 -5.99 36.69 -12.16
N TRP A 111 -6.64 35.56 -12.49
CA TRP A 111 -7.45 35.41 -13.71
C TRP A 111 -8.64 34.48 -13.44
N PRO A 112 -9.87 34.99 -13.33
CA PRO A 112 -11.05 34.16 -13.06
C PRO A 112 -11.27 33.07 -14.10
N GLN A 113 -10.91 33.33 -15.36
CA GLN A 113 -10.98 32.35 -16.45
C GLN A 113 -10.13 31.09 -16.25
N HIS A 114 -9.13 31.12 -15.36
CA HIS A 114 -8.30 29.97 -15.02
C HIS A 114 -8.90 29.11 -13.89
N ALA A 115 -10.14 29.36 -13.45
CA ALA A 115 -10.82 28.55 -12.44
C ALA A 115 -10.71 27.03 -12.65
N PRO A 116 -10.84 26.47 -13.88
CA PRO A 116 -10.64 25.03 -14.09
C PRO A 116 -9.22 24.55 -13.76
N ALA A 117 -8.19 25.38 -13.99
CA ALA A 117 -6.82 25.03 -13.66
C ALA A 117 -6.57 25.06 -12.14
N TYR A 118 -7.10 26.08 -11.44
CA TYR A 118 -7.01 26.15 -9.98
C TYR A 118 -7.77 24.97 -9.33
N ALA A 119 -8.97 24.65 -9.82
CA ALA A 119 -9.73 23.47 -9.41
C ALA A 119 -8.92 22.17 -9.57
N ARG A 120 -8.18 22.01 -10.68
CA ARG A 120 -7.29 20.85 -10.86
C ARG A 120 -6.14 20.79 -9.88
N MET A 121 -5.59 21.94 -9.45
CA MET A 121 -4.55 21.99 -8.41
C MET A 121 -5.11 21.60 -7.04
N VAL A 122 -6.29 22.12 -6.67
CA VAL A 122 -6.98 21.79 -5.42
C VAL A 122 -7.32 20.30 -5.38
N GLU A 123 -7.85 19.76 -6.49
CA GLU A 123 -8.20 18.35 -6.58
C GLU A 123 -6.99 17.41 -6.54
N ALA A 124 -5.85 17.83 -7.11
CA ALA A 124 -4.60 17.08 -7.03
C ALA A 124 -4.12 16.95 -5.58
N GLU A 125 -4.22 18.02 -4.78
CA GLU A 125 -3.86 17.96 -3.37
C GLU A 125 -4.91 17.19 -2.54
N HIS A 126 -6.20 17.31 -2.86
CA HIS A 126 -7.23 16.52 -2.21
C HIS A 126 -6.99 15.02 -2.40
N ALA A 127 -6.66 14.59 -3.63
CA ALA A 127 -6.27 13.22 -3.93
C ALA A 127 -5.06 12.76 -3.09
N ARG A 128 -4.04 13.61 -2.94
CA ARG A 128 -2.88 13.35 -2.06
C ARG A 128 -3.30 13.17 -0.60
N ARG A 129 -4.15 14.06 -0.06
CA ARG A 129 -4.62 13.96 1.33
C ARG A 129 -5.44 12.70 1.57
N ARG A 130 -6.32 12.34 0.64
CA ARG A 130 -7.10 11.08 0.70
C ARG A 130 -6.21 9.85 0.70
N LEU A 131 -5.22 9.81 -0.19
CA LEU A 131 -4.26 8.71 -0.27
C LEU A 131 -3.45 8.60 1.03
N ARG A 132 -2.95 9.74 1.55
CA ARG A 132 -2.22 9.80 2.82
C ARG A 132 -3.08 9.30 3.99
N ALA A 133 -4.32 9.75 4.09
CA ALA A 133 -5.23 9.35 5.17
C ALA A 133 -5.49 7.84 5.12
N SER A 134 -5.81 7.29 3.95
CA SER A 134 -6.06 5.85 3.81
C SER A 134 -4.80 5.01 4.10
N ALA A 135 -3.61 5.46 3.70
CA ALA A 135 -2.36 4.80 4.08
C ALA A 135 -2.08 4.86 5.58
N ALA A 136 -2.43 5.99 6.24
CA ALA A 136 -2.31 6.12 7.69
C ALA A 136 -3.27 5.19 8.44
N TYR A 137 -4.50 5.01 7.96
CA TYR A 137 -5.45 4.02 8.51
C TYR A 137 -4.90 2.60 8.41
N LEU A 138 -4.39 2.19 7.24
CA LEU A 138 -3.75 0.89 7.06
C LEU A 138 -2.58 0.70 8.05
N LEU A 139 -1.71 1.70 8.18
CA LEU A 139 -0.59 1.65 9.12
C LEU A 139 -1.04 1.55 10.58
N HIS A 140 -2.11 2.26 10.94
CA HIS A 140 -2.68 2.20 12.28
C HIS A 140 -3.22 0.79 12.59
N SER A 141 -3.99 0.20 11.68
CA SER A 141 -4.53 -1.16 11.82
C SER A 141 -3.45 -2.23 11.92
N VAL A 142 -2.29 -2.05 11.28
CA VAL A 142 -1.15 -2.97 11.42
C VAL A 142 -0.56 -2.94 12.84
N HIS A 143 -0.49 -1.77 13.48
CA HIS A 143 0.09 -1.62 14.82
C HIS A 143 -0.92 -1.83 15.95
N ASP A 144 -2.21 -1.95 15.63
CA ASP A 144 -3.24 -2.20 16.63
C ASP A 144 -3.23 -3.66 17.09
N ILE A 145 -2.54 -3.88 18.21
CA ILE A 145 -2.42 -5.18 18.89
C ILE A 145 -3.73 -5.67 19.51
N SER A 146 -4.75 -4.82 19.62
CA SER A 146 -6.03 -5.15 20.24
C SER A 146 -7.01 -5.83 19.28
N LEU A 147 -6.70 -5.85 17.98
CA LEU A 147 -7.57 -6.41 16.96
C LEU A 147 -7.71 -7.94 17.12
N PRO A 148 -8.96 -8.47 17.12
CA PRO A 148 -9.18 -9.91 17.23
C PRO A 148 -8.71 -10.68 15.98
N HIS A 149 -8.89 -10.08 14.79
CA HIS A 149 -8.53 -10.67 13.49
C HIS A 149 -7.68 -9.68 12.67
N PRO A 150 -6.41 -9.44 13.06
CA PRO A 150 -5.62 -8.35 12.50
C PRO A 150 -5.37 -8.51 11.00
N VAL A 151 -5.14 -9.73 10.51
CA VAL A 151 -4.93 -9.97 9.07
C VAL A 151 -6.17 -9.60 8.25
N HIS A 152 -7.37 -9.98 8.71
CA HIS A 152 -8.61 -9.64 8.01
C HIS A 152 -8.82 -8.13 7.95
N THR A 153 -8.66 -7.43 9.08
CA THR A 153 -8.78 -5.96 9.13
C THR A 153 -7.76 -5.28 8.22
N VAL A 154 -6.49 -5.69 8.28
CA VAL A 154 -5.42 -5.10 7.45
C VAL A 154 -5.68 -5.31 5.97
N LEU A 155 -6.17 -6.48 5.56
CA LEU A 155 -6.54 -6.74 4.16
C LEU A 155 -7.73 -5.87 3.72
N ALA A 156 -8.74 -5.68 4.56
CA ALA A 156 -9.87 -4.80 4.26
C ALA A 156 -9.46 -3.32 4.11
N GLU A 157 -8.53 -2.85 4.95
CA GLU A 157 -7.95 -1.52 4.83
C GLU A 157 -7.08 -1.38 3.57
N ALA A 158 -6.35 -2.43 3.19
CA ALA A 158 -5.59 -2.47 1.94
C ALA A 158 -6.50 -2.41 0.71
N ASP A 159 -7.64 -3.12 0.73
CA ASP A 159 -8.65 -3.06 -0.33
C ASP A 159 -9.28 -1.65 -0.42
N THR A 160 -9.55 -1.03 0.73
CA THR A 160 -10.04 0.36 0.80
C THR A 160 -9.02 1.33 0.19
N LEU A 161 -7.74 1.16 0.52
CA LEU A 161 -6.65 1.95 -0.06
C LEU A 161 -6.51 1.73 -1.56
N ALA A 162 -6.64 0.49 -2.05
CA ALA A 162 -6.64 0.18 -3.47
C ALA A 162 -7.80 0.87 -4.20
N ALA A 163 -9.00 0.87 -3.63
CA ALA A 163 -10.16 1.57 -4.17
C ALA A 163 -9.95 3.10 -4.25
N VAL A 164 -9.31 3.70 -3.24
CA VAL A 164 -8.92 5.12 -3.27
C VAL A 164 -7.92 5.38 -4.40
N VAL A 165 -6.93 4.51 -4.58
CA VAL A 165 -5.95 4.62 -5.67
C VAL A 165 -6.62 4.55 -7.05
N ASP A 166 -7.58 3.64 -7.23
CA ASP A 166 -8.31 3.50 -8.49
C ASP A 166 -9.22 4.71 -8.76
N ASP A 167 -9.90 5.24 -7.74
CA ASP A 167 -10.66 6.48 -7.85
C ASP A 167 -9.77 7.70 -8.16
N ILE A 168 -8.54 7.75 -7.66
CA ILE A 168 -7.58 8.79 -8.06
C ILE A 168 -7.15 8.58 -9.51
N ALA A 169 -6.96 7.32 -9.94
CA ALA A 169 -6.53 6.98 -11.30
C ALA A 169 -7.57 7.36 -12.37
N THR A 170 -8.87 7.32 -12.06
CA THR A 170 -9.92 7.80 -12.99
C THR A 170 -9.81 9.30 -13.26
N ARG A 171 -9.45 10.08 -12.23
CA ARG A 171 -9.33 11.54 -12.30
C ARG A 171 -7.96 12.00 -12.80
N PHE A 172 -6.92 11.22 -12.52
CA PHE A 172 -5.53 11.46 -12.89
C PHE A 172 -4.90 10.19 -13.50
N PRO A 173 -5.17 9.91 -14.78
CA PRO A 173 -4.67 8.70 -15.44
C PRO A 173 -3.15 8.55 -15.30
N PRO A 174 -2.65 7.35 -14.99
CA PRO A 174 -1.22 7.11 -14.91
C PRO A 174 -0.59 7.25 -16.29
N ARG A 175 0.59 7.88 -16.37
CA ARG A 175 1.38 7.94 -17.61
C ARG A 175 2.58 7.01 -17.45
N ALA A 176 2.82 6.19 -18.46
CA ALA A 176 3.95 5.26 -18.47
C ALA A 176 5.28 6.00 -18.22
N GLY A 177 6.17 5.40 -17.43
CA GLY A 177 7.50 5.96 -17.12
C GLY A 177 7.54 7.01 -16.01
N LEU A 178 6.40 7.46 -15.47
CA LEU A 178 6.37 8.40 -14.33
C LEU A 178 6.39 7.65 -12.99
N LEU A 179 7.58 7.47 -12.43
CA LEU A 179 7.75 6.93 -11.08
C LEU A 179 7.75 8.05 -10.02
N PRO A 180 7.36 7.76 -8.76
CA PRO A 180 7.61 8.67 -7.64
C PRO A 180 9.08 9.07 -7.57
N ARG A 181 9.34 10.33 -7.24
CA ARG A 181 10.68 10.89 -7.09
C ARG A 181 11.24 10.69 -5.68
N THR A 182 10.35 10.46 -4.72
CA THR A 182 10.73 10.28 -3.32
C THR A 182 11.55 9.01 -3.18
N PRO A 183 12.71 9.08 -2.51
CA PRO A 183 13.46 7.88 -2.16
C PRO A 183 12.60 6.96 -1.31
N LEU A 184 12.83 5.65 -1.43
CA LEU A 184 12.13 4.69 -0.60
C LEU A 184 12.42 5.01 0.88
N PRO A 185 11.40 5.07 1.75
CA PRO A 185 11.67 5.19 3.17
C PRO A 185 12.57 4.03 3.60
N PRO A 186 13.46 4.25 4.59
CA PRO A 186 14.20 3.15 5.16
C PRO A 186 13.20 2.06 5.62
N PRO A 187 13.62 0.78 5.61
CA PRO A 187 12.80 -0.26 6.19
C PRO A 187 12.38 0.21 7.59
N GLY A 188 11.08 0.08 7.89
CA GLY A 188 10.59 0.54 9.19
C GLY A 188 11.35 -0.15 10.32
N PRO A 189 11.30 0.39 11.55
CA PRO A 189 11.77 -0.36 12.69
C PRO A 189 11.06 -1.71 12.61
N THR A 190 11.82 -2.79 12.44
CA THR A 190 11.31 -4.10 12.78
C THR A 190 10.83 -3.92 14.22
N PRO A 191 9.56 -4.22 14.56
CA PRO A 191 9.18 -4.42 15.95
C PRO A 191 10.32 -5.18 16.63
N ASP A 192 10.66 -4.86 17.87
CA ASP A 192 11.76 -5.51 18.58
C ASP A 192 11.47 -7.03 18.66
N HIS A 193 11.89 -7.75 17.63
CA HIS A 193 11.49 -9.10 17.28
C HIS A 193 12.61 -9.98 17.82
N GLY A 194 12.62 -10.13 19.13
CA GLY A 194 13.62 -10.87 19.87
C GLY A 194 13.63 -12.37 19.59
N GLU A 195 14.12 -13.11 20.58
CA GLU A 195 14.27 -14.58 20.59
C GLU A 195 13.01 -15.31 20.08
N ALA A 196 11.79 -14.83 20.37
CA ALA A 196 10.54 -15.44 19.95
C ALA A 196 10.36 -15.58 18.42
N VAL A 197 10.77 -14.59 17.62
CA VAL A 197 10.69 -14.68 16.14
C VAL A 197 11.74 -15.66 15.62
N GLN A 198 12.91 -15.69 16.26
CA GLN A 198 13.95 -16.66 15.92
C GLN A 198 13.49 -18.08 16.24
N GLU A 199 12.86 -18.29 17.40
CA GLU A 199 12.29 -19.55 17.84
C GLU A 199 11.17 -20.03 16.91
N GLU A 200 10.26 -19.14 16.47
CA GLU A 200 9.22 -19.44 15.48
C GLU A 200 9.79 -20.02 14.18
N GLU A 201 10.79 -19.33 13.62
CA GLU A 201 11.43 -19.75 12.36
C GLU A 201 12.27 -21.01 12.54
N GLN A 202 13.01 -21.10 13.64
CA GLN A 202 13.78 -22.28 14.00
C GLN A 202 12.87 -23.50 14.17
N ALA A 203 11.73 -23.36 14.83
CA ALA A 203 10.76 -24.42 15.01
C ALA A 203 10.26 -24.97 13.67
N LEU A 204 9.93 -24.11 12.71
CA LEU A 204 9.57 -24.55 11.35
C LEU A 204 10.72 -25.29 10.68
N LEU A 205 11.93 -24.71 10.65
CA LEU A 205 13.09 -25.28 9.97
C LEU A 205 13.49 -26.65 10.53
N ALA A 206 13.56 -26.79 11.85
CA ALA A 206 13.86 -28.06 12.51
C ALA A 206 12.76 -29.11 12.22
N THR A 207 11.50 -28.69 12.23
CA THR A 207 10.37 -29.56 11.92
C THR A 207 10.40 -30.06 10.48
N ALA A 208 10.68 -29.18 9.52
CA ALA A 208 10.79 -29.51 8.10
C ALA A 208 11.98 -30.42 7.80
N ALA A 209 13.13 -30.21 8.46
CA ALA A 209 14.29 -31.09 8.35
C ALA A 209 14.03 -32.49 8.95
N ALA A 210 13.25 -32.59 10.03
CA ALA A 210 12.91 -33.86 10.67
C ALA A 210 11.77 -34.60 9.96
N ARG A 211 10.85 -33.88 9.31
CA ARG A 211 9.66 -34.43 8.63
C ARG A 211 9.52 -33.82 7.23
N PRO A 212 10.34 -34.25 6.26
CA PRO A 212 10.36 -33.65 4.92
C PRO A 212 9.03 -33.72 4.17
N ALA A 213 8.19 -34.71 4.48
CA ALA A 213 6.85 -34.86 3.88
C ALA A 213 5.95 -33.63 4.10
N ASP A 214 6.18 -32.87 5.17
CA ASP A 214 5.44 -31.65 5.50
C ASP A 214 5.85 -30.44 4.65
N ILE A 215 7.02 -30.46 3.98
CA ILE A 215 7.46 -29.37 3.11
C ILE A 215 6.44 -29.17 1.98
N GLY A 216 5.78 -30.25 1.55
CA GLY A 216 4.70 -30.23 0.57
C GLY A 216 3.49 -29.40 0.99
N SER A 217 3.09 -29.43 2.26
CA SER A 217 1.89 -28.74 2.75
C SER A 217 2.12 -27.25 3.05
N THR A 218 3.38 -26.82 3.09
CA THR A 218 3.82 -25.44 3.37
C THR A 218 4.35 -24.70 2.14
N ARG A 219 4.07 -25.20 0.92
CA ARG A 219 4.57 -24.64 -0.36
C ARG A 219 4.15 -23.20 -0.67
N TRP A 220 3.20 -22.66 0.08
CA TRP A 220 2.79 -21.25 0.01
C TRP A 220 3.77 -20.31 0.75
N LEU A 221 4.72 -20.84 1.53
CA LEU A 221 5.74 -20.05 2.22
C LEU A 221 6.97 -19.84 1.34
N LEU A 222 7.42 -18.59 1.20
CA LEU A 222 8.60 -18.23 0.42
C LEU A 222 9.78 -17.88 1.34
N PRO A 223 11.04 -18.01 0.86
CA PRO A 223 12.22 -17.55 1.61
C PRO A 223 12.11 -16.09 2.06
N GLY A 224 11.51 -15.22 1.25
CA GLY A 224 11.31 -13.80 1.59
C GLY A 224 10.34 -13.54 2.74
N ASP A 225 9.62 -14.55 3.25
CA ASP A 225 8.73 -14.41 4.41
C ASP A 225 9.49 -14.50 5.75
N PHE A 226 10.73 -14.98 5.73
CA PHE A 226 11.59 -15.09 6.91
C PHE A 226 12.26 -13.75 7.23
N ALA A 227 12.29 -13.39 8.51
CA ALA A 227 12.95 -12.20 9.02
C ALA A 227 14.48 -12.35 8.99
N GLN A 228 15.00 -13.55 9.23
CA GLN A 228 16.44 -13.80 9.23
C GLN A 228 16.93 -14.30 7.86
N PRO A 229 17.93 -13.65 7.24
CA PRO A 229 18.52 -14.10 5.97
C PRO A 229 19.03 -15.55 6.02
N LEU A 230 19.64 -15.95 7.14
CA LEU A 230 20.09 -17.33 7.34
C LEU A 230 18.91 -18.31 7.30
N HIS A 231 17.81 -18.01 7.99
CA HIS A 231 16.63 -18.87 8.02
C HIS A 231 15.95 -18.95 6.65
N ALA A 232 15.86 -17.83 5.93
CA ALA A 232 15.41 -17.78 4.55
C ALA A 232 16.25 -18.72 3.66
N GLY A 233 17.57 -18.66 3.79
CA GLY A 233 18.50 -19.52 3.06
C GLY A 233 18.33 -21.01 3.40
N LEU A 234 18.19 -21.34 4.69
CA LEU A 234 17.94 -22.72 5.12
C LEU A 234 16.59 -23.25 4.60
N TRP A 235 15.54 -22.43 4.60
CA TRP A 235 14.26 -22.78 3.99
C TRP A 235 14.39 -23.03 2.48
N GLN A 236 15.18 -22.22 1.78
CA GLN A 236 15.49 -22.44 0.37
C GLN A 236 16.22 -23.76 0.13
N CYS A 237 17.17 -24.14 1.00
CA CYS A 237 17.87 -25.43 0.94
C CYS A 237 16.90 -26.61 1.10
N LEU A 238 16.02 -26.55 2.11
CA LEU A 238 14.98 -27.56 2.37
C LEU A 238 14.07 -27.76 1.14
N ILE A 239 13.58 -26.66 0.56
CA ILE A 239 12.74 -26.70 -0.65
C ILE A 239 13.53 -27.27 -1.84
N ALA A 240 14.80 -26.92 -2.00
CA ALA A 240 15.61 -27.38 -3.12
C ALA A 240 15.82 -28.91 -3.05
N LEU A 241 16.19 -29.43 -1.88
CA LEU A 241 16.35 -30.86 -1.65
C LEU A 241 15.03 -31.63 -1.88
N ASP A 242 13.91 -31.16 -1.32
CA ASP A 242 12.57 -31.76 -1.55
C ASP A 242 12.20 -31.81 -3.03
N ARG A 243 12.43 -30.71 -3.75
CA ARG A 243 12.14 -30.63 -5.19
C ARG A 243 13.00 -31.57 -6.03
N ARG A 244 14.25 -31.82 -5.63
CA ARG A 244 15.15 -32.77 -6.29
C ARG A 244 14.85 -34.23 -5.91
N GLY A 245 14.03 -34.47 -4.89
CA GLY A 245 13.78 -35.80 -4.34
C GLY A 245 15.01 -36.37 -3.61
N GLU A 246 15.91 -35.48 -3.17
CA GLU A 246 17.09 -35.84 -2.38
C GLU A 246 16.70 -36.06 -0.91
N PRO A 247 17.45 -36.88 -0.15
CA PRO A 247 17.21 -37.04 1.28
C PRO A 247 17.33 -35.68 1.98
N VAL A 248 16.35 -35.37 2.81
CA VAL A 248 16.30 -34.15 3.62
C VAL A 248 16.47 -34.53 5.09
N ASP A 249 17.52 -34.01 5.70
CA ASP A 249 17.88 -34.13 7.10
C ASP A 249 18.83 -32.97 7.49
N PRO A 250 19.13 -32.73 8.78
CA PRO A 250 19.98 -31.62 9.19
C PRO A 250 21.38 -31.58 8.55
N VAL A 251 21.99 -32.73 8.24
CA VAL A 251 23.33 -32.80 7.64
C VAL A 251 23.28 -32.49 6.15
N THR A 252 22.29 -33.02 5.44
CA THR A 252 22.08 -32.70 4.01
C THR A 252 21.71 -31.23 3.80
N VAL A 253 20.90 -30.65 4.69
CA VAL A 253 20.61 -29.20 4.68
C VAL A 253 21.85 -28.37 4.97
N LEU A 254 22.69 -28.76 5.93
CA LEU A 254 23.97 -28.08 6.20
C LEU A 254 24.91 -28.13 4.99
N TRP A 255 25.01 -29.28 4.33
CA TRP A 255 25.82 -29.43 3.12
C TRP A 255 25.33 -28.50 2.01
N GLU A 256 24.03 -28.48 1.75
CA GLU A 256 23.42 -27.59 0.76
C GLU A 256 23.65 -26.11 1.11
N ALA A 257 23.49 -25.75 2.39
CA ALA A 257 23.72 -24.39 2.90
C ALA A 257 25.16 -23.93 2.68
N GLN A 258 26.14 -24.82 2.85
CA GLN A 258 27.54 -24.53 2.54
C GLN A 258 27.75 -24.26 1.05
N GLN A 259 27.12 -25.04 0.16
CA GLN A 259 27.24 -24.85 -1.29
C GLN A 259 26.58 -23.53 -1.75
N TYR A 260 25.57 -23.05 -1.02
CA TYR A 260 24.95 -21.74 -1.25
C TYR A 260 25.69 -20.57 -0.59
N GLY A 261 26.83 -20.80 0.08
CA GLY A 261 27.62 -19.74 0.74
C GLY A 261 26.96 -19.19 2.01
N LEU A 262 25.97 -19.88 2.61
CA LEU A 262 25.28 -19.41 3.82
C LEU A 262 26.17 -19.42 5.08
N LEU A 263 27.35 -20.05 5.00
CA LEU A 263 28.31 -20.14 6.10
C LEU A 263 29.48 -19.14 5.97
N ASP A 264 29.52 -18.35 4.89
CA ASP A 264 30.65 -17.46 4.56
C ASP A 264 30.86 -16.34 5.60
N ASP A 265 29.78 -15.97 6.31
CA ASP A 265 29.80 -15.00 7.42
C ASP A 265 30.38 -15.57 8.74
N GLY A 266 30.93 -16.79 8.71
CA GLY A 266 31.53 -17.45 9.88
C GLY A 266 30.53 -18.19 10.77
N SER A 267 29.34 -18.50 10.27
CA SER A 267 28.37 -19.33 10.99
C SER A 267 28.93 -20.74 11.19
N ALA A 268 29.19 -21.13 12.44
CA ALA A 268 29.71 -22.46 12.76
C ALA A 268 28.71 -23.56 12.33
N PRO A 269 29.15 -24.62 11.62
CA PRO A 269 28.29 -25.75 11.22
C PRO A 269 27.48 -26.33 12.40
N ASP A 270 28.10 -26.46 13.57
CA ASP A 270 27.44 -26.95 14.80
C ASP A 270 26.29 -26.06 15.28
N LYS A 271 26.32 -24.76 14.95
CA LYS A 271 25.21 -23.85 15.25
C LYS A 271 24.00 -24.18 14.37
N ILE A 272 24.21 -24.47 13.09
CA ILE A 272 23.13 -24.85 12.16
C ILE A 272 22.54 -26.20 12.55
N LEU A 273 23.37 -27.19 12.91
CA LEU A 273 22.87 -28.48 13.38
C LEU A 273 22.04 -28.33 14.65
N ARG A 274 22.47 -27.51 15.61
CA ARG A 274 21.68 -27.21 16.83
C ARG A 274 20.39 -26.49 16.52
N LEU A 275 20.39 -25.56 15.55
CA LEU A 275 19.20 -24.87 15.08
C LEU A 275 18.15 -25.88 14.59
N LEU A 276 18.58 -26.86 13.79
CA LEU A 276 17.71 -27.88 13.20
C LEU A 276 17.37 -29.07 14.12
N ALA A 277 17.90 -29.11 15.35
CA ALA A 277 17.86 -30.30 16.20
C ALA A 277 16.52 -30.54 16.93
N GLN A 278 15.69 -29.51 17.11
CA GLN A 278 14.49 -29.57 17.96
C GLN A 278 13.20 -29.44 17.15
N PRO A 279 12.67 -30.55 16.59
CA PRO A 279 11.44 -30.52 15.82
C PRO A 279 10.21 -30.32 16.72
N THR A 280 9.18 -29.73 16.13
CA THR A 280 7.87 -29.47 16.77
C THR A 280 6.75 -30.22 16.04
N PRO A 281 5.55 -30.35 16.63
CA PRO A 281 4.51 -31.21 16.06
C PRO A 281 3.85 -30.67 14.78
N SER A 282 3.91 -29.37 14.46
CA SER A 282 3.18 -28.80 13.31
C SER A 282 4.02 -27.79 12.53
N SER A 283 4.37 -28.13 11.30
CA SER A 283 5.01 -27.23 10.32
C SER A 283 4.05 -26.14 9.83
N GLU A 284 2.80 -26.53 9.52
CA GLU A 284 1.76 -25.62 9.03
C GLU A 284 1.46 -24.48 10.01
N HIS A 285 1.36 -24.78 11.31
CA HIS A 285 1.13 -23.78 12.35
C HIS A 285 2.23 -22.71 12.37
N TRP A 286 3.50 -23.11 12.35
CA TRP A 286 4.62 -22.16 12.36
C TRP A 286 4.76 -21.42 11.03
N GLY A 287 4.55 -22.12 9.91
CA GLY A 287 4.47 -21.48 8.60
C GLY A 287 3.41 -20.39 8.57
N GLU A 288 2.23 -20.64 9.15
CA GLU A 288 1.10 -19.70 9.12
C GLU A 288 1.46 -18.45 9.93
N ARG A 289 2.09 -18.62 11.09
CA ARG A 289 2.61 -17.51 11.90
C ARG A 289 3.64 -16.67 11.15
N ILE A 290 4.60 -17.31 10.47
CA ILE A 290 5.64 -16.63 9.68
C ILE A 290 4.98 -15.85 8.52
N LEU A 291 4.05 -16.47 7.79
CA LEU A 291 3.34 -15.80 6.69
C LEU A 291 2.47 -14.64 7.18
N ARG A 292 1.76 -14.82 8.29
CA ARG A 292 0.99 -13.73 8.94
C ARG A 292 1.88 -12.55 9.27
N ARG A 293 3.05 -12.79 9.86
CA ARG A 293 4.01 -11.73 10.21
C ARG A 293 4.56 -11.05 8.96
N SER A 294 4.93 -11.82 7.93
CA SER A 294 5.37 -11.30 6.62
C SER A 294 4.30 -10.41 5.97
N LEU A 295 3.03 -10.82 6.02
CA LEU A 295 1.90 -10.05 5.51
C LEU A 295 1.76 -8.71 6.23
N LEU A 296 1.77 -8.71 7.57
CA LEU A 296 1.66 -7.48 8.36
C LEU A 296 2.86 -6.56 8.14
N ALA A 297 4.08 -7.10 8.05
CA ALA A 297 5.27 -6.33 7.73
C ALA A 297 5.18 -5.68 6.34
N THR A 298 4.74 -6.45 5.34
CA THR A 298 4.57 -5.97 3.96
C THR A 298 3.49 -4.90 3.85
N ALA A 299 2.38 -5.05 4.58
CA ALA A 299 1.35 -4.01 4.67
C ALA A 299 1.89 -2.73 5.33
N SER A 300 2.66 -2.86 6.40
CA SER A 300 3.36 -1.76 7.08
C SER A 300 4.29 -1.01 6.12
N ASP A 301 5.11 -1.75 5.36
CA ASP A 301 6.03 -1.19 4.37
C ASP A 301 5.28 -0.50 3.23
N ALA A 302 4.23 -1.12 2.69
CA ALA A 302 3.41 -0.51 1.65
C ALA A 302 2.79 0.81 2.11
N ALA A 303 2.20 0.83 3.31
CA ALA A 303 1.61 2.02 3.92
C ALA A 303 2.66 3.13 4.15
N ARG A 304 3.86 2.80 4.66
CA ARG A 304 4.96 3.76 4.82
C ARG A 304 5.42 4.35 3.49
N ARG A 305 5.61 3.50 2.47
CA ARG A 305 6.00 3.93 1.12
C ARG A 305 4.98 4.90 0.53
N ILE A 306 3.70 4.56 0.59
CA ILE A 306 2.60 5.40 0.08
C ILE A 306 2.53 6.72 0.85
N THR A 307 2.68 6.68 2.17
CA THR A 307 2.73 7.86 3.02
C THR A 307 3.88 8.79 2.63
N ALA A 308 5.09 8.24 2.42
CA ALA A 308 6.25 9.00 1.96
C ALA A 308 6.03 9.63 0.58
N TYR A 309 5.47 8.89 -0.38
CA TYR A 309 5.12 9.43 -1.69
C TYR A 309 4.12 10.58 -1.57
N ALA A 310 3.10 10.43 -0.72
CA ALA A 310 2.09 11.45 -0.49
C ALA A 310 2.65 12.68 0.25
N ASP A 311 3.62 12.52 1.15
CA ASP A 311 4.26 13.64 1.87
C ASP A 311 5.14 14.52 0.98
N ASP A 312 5.71 13.95 -0.08
CA ASP A 312 6.54 14.71 -1.02
C ASP A 312 5.67 15.51 -2.00
N PRO A 313 5.62 16.86 -1.88
CA PRO A 313 4.79 17.69 -2.74
C PRO A 313 5.26 17.69 -4.21
N ALA A 314 6.49 17.23 -4.50
CA ALA A 314 7.04 17.18 -5.86
C ALA A 314 6.50 16.00 -6.69
N ASN A 315 5.82 15.03 -6.06
CA ASN A 315 5.14 13.95 -6.75
C ASN A 315 3.81 14.42 -7.32
N THR A 316 3.59 14.18 -8.62
CA THR A 316 2.28 14.42 -9.25
C THR A 316 1.28 13.30 -8.88
N PRO A 317 -0.05 13.57 -8.94
CA PRO A 317 -1.05 12.53 -8.68
C PRO A 317 -0.87 11.26 -9.53
N SER A 318 -0.51 11.39 -10.81
CA SER A 318 -0.22 10.24 -11.67
C SER A 318 0.97 9.41 -11.16
N GLN A 319 2.02 10.05 -10.62
CA GLN A 319 3.14 9.33 -9.97
C GLN A 319 2.70 8.65 -8.68
N LEU A 320 1.84 9.29 -7.88
CA LEU A 320 1.27 8.70 -6.66
C LEU A 320 0.51 7.41 -6.97
N VAL A 321 -0.32 7.41 -8.02
CA VAL A 321 -1.06 6.22 -8.47
C VAL A 321 -0.12 5.08 -8.85
N VAL A 322 0.92 5.36 -9.66
CA VAL A 322 1.90 4.35 -10.08
C VAL A 322 2.66 3.79 -8.87
N GLY A 323 3.13 4.67 -7.98
CA GLY A 323 3.84 4.30 -6.77
C GLY A 323 3.00 3.45 -5.82
N ALA A 324 1.74 3.84 -5.60
CA ALA A 324 0.83 3.14 -4.70
C ALA A 324 0.44 1.76 -5.22
N ARG A 325 0.11 1.63 -6.52
CA ARG A 325 -0.16 0.33 -7.13
C ARG A 325 1.02 -0.62 -7.02
N ARG A 326 2.24 -0.12 -7.24
CA ARG A 326 3.45 -0.93 -7.08
C ARG A 326 3.68 -1.36 -5.64
N ALA A 327 3.46 -0.47 -4.67
CA ALA A 327 3.59 -0.79 -3.26
C ALA A 327 2.54 -1.83 -2.79
N LEU A 328 1.32 -1.77 -3.32
CA LEU A 328 0.24 -2.72 -3.01
C LEU A 328 0.39 -4.07 -3.73
N ALA A 329 1.09 -4.13 -4.86
CA ALA A 329 1.28 -5.37 -5.61
C ALA A 329 1.99 -6.45 -4.79
N ASP A 330 3.01 -6.07 -4.00
CA ASP A 330 3.71 -6.98 -3.10
C ASP A 330 2.75 -7.57 -2.05
N LEU A 331 1.87 -6.73 -1.49
CA LEU A 331 0.86 -7.16 -0.51
C LEU A 331 -0.18 -8.11 -1.13
N GLY A 332 -0.66 -7.83 -2.35
CA GLY A 332 -1.59 -8.70 -3.06
C GLY A 332 -1.01 -10.09 -3.32
N ALA A 333 0.29 -10.18 -3.64
CA ALA A 333 0.97 -11.46 -3.83
C ALA A 333 1.03 -12.30 -2.54
N ILE A 334 1.19 -11.66 -1.37
CA ILE A 334 1.16 -12.36 -0.07
C ILE A 334 -0.27 -12.74 0.32
N GLN A 335 -1.26 -11.88 0.05
CA GLN A 335 -2.67 -12.16 0.29
C GLN A 335 -3.14 -13.44 -0.41
N THR A 336 -2.77 -13.65 -1.68
CA THR A 336 -3.09 -14.89 -2.40
C THR A 336 -2.49 -16.11 -1.70
N ARG A 337 -1.25 -16.03 -1.22
CA ARG A 337 -0.61 -17.13 -0.48
C ARG A 337 -1.27 -17.36 0.87
N TRP A 338 -1.67 -16.30 1.58
CA TRP A 338 -2.41 -16.36 2.83
C TRP A 338 -3.76 -17.06 2.66
N GLN A 339 -4.49 -16.73 1.59
CA GLN A 339 -5.73 -17.42 1.23
C GLN A 339 -5.48 -18.91 0.96
N HIS A 340 -4.40 -19.28 0.26
CA HIS A 340 -4.06 -20.69 0.05
C HIS A 340 -3.70 -21.43 1.33
N ALA A 341 -2.98 -20.78 2.25
CA ALA A 341 -2.59 -21.36 3.54
C ALA A 341 -3.80 -21.58 4.47
N THR A 342 -4.77 -20.68 4.44
CA THR A 342 -5.91 -20.67 5.37
C THR A 342 -7.21 -21.22 4.78
N SER A 343 -7.27 -21.44 3.46
CA SER A 343 -8.40 -22.11 2.84
C SER A 343 -8.43 -23.55 3.32
N ALA A 344 -9.51 -23.92 4.01
CA ALA A 344 -9.83 -25.32 4.23
C ALA A 344 -9.86 -26.02 2.86
N VAL A 345 -9.05 -27.07 2.72
CA VAL A 345 -9.03 -27.93 1.53
C VAL A 345 -10.50 -28.23 1.15
N PRO A 346 -10.99 -27.82 -0.04
CA PRO A 346 -12.30 -28.27 -0.48
C PRO A 346 -12.23 -29.80 -0.54
N PRO A 347 -13.26 -30.54 -0.07
CA PRO A 347 -13.25 -31.99 -0.18
C PRO A 347 -12.98 -32.33 -1.63
N GLN A 348 -11.91 -33.08 -1.90
CA GLN A 348 -11.59 -33.56 -3.24
C GLN A 348 -12.85 -34.27 -3.75
N ARG A 349 -13.57 -33.64 -4.69
CA ARG A 349 -14.62 -34.35 -5.43
C ARG A 349 -13.93 -35.57 -6.04
N PRO A 350 -14.43 -36.80 -5.82
CA PRO A 350 -13.85 -37.97 -6.42
C PRO A 350 -13.75 -37.72 -7.93
N ARG A 351 -12.52 -37.78 -8.43
CA ARG A 351 -12.23 -37.66 -9.85
C ARG A 351 -13.11 -38.70 -10.56
N PRO A 352 -14.01 -38.32 -11.48
CA PRO A 352 -14.81 -39.30 -12.18
C PRO A 352 -13.86 -40.30 -12.84
N ALA A 353 -14.11 -41.59 -12.60
CA ALA A 353 -13.31 -42.67 -13.16
C ALA A 353 -13.17 -42.44 -14.68
N PRO A 354 -11.98 -42.65 -15.26
CA PRO A 354 -11.80 -42.51 -16.69
C PRO A 354 -12.81 -43.43 -17.37
N ALA A 355 -13.68 -42.84 -18.20
CA ALA A 355 -14.61 -43.61 -19.01
C ALA A 355 -13.79 -44.63 -19.83
N PRO A 356 -14.23 -45.90 -19.90
CA PRO A 356 -13.54 -46.89 -20.72
C PRO A 356 -13.48 -46.34 -22.14
N ARG A 357 -12.26 -46.17 -22.68
CA ARG A 357 -12.08 -45.85 -24.09
C ARG A 357 -12.79 -46.94 -24.88
N ALA A 358 -13.80 -46.55 -25.66
CA ALA A 358 -14.28 -47.39 -26.75
C ALA A 358 -13.07 -47.74 -27.62
N GLY A 359 -12.74 -49.03 -27.67
CA GLY A 359 -11.70 -49.52 -28.57
C GLY A 359 -12.06 -49.18 -30.02
N PRO A 360 -11.06 -49.05 -30.90
CA PRO A 360 -11.31 -48.77 -32.31
C PRO A 360 -12.13 -49.91 -32.93
N PRO A 361 -13.00 -49.62 -33.92
CA PRO A 361 -13.82 -50.64 -34.55
C PRO A 361 -12.91 -51.66 -35.25
N THR A 362 -13.02 -52.93 -34.84
CA THR A 362 -12.39 -54.05 -35.53
C THR A 362 -12.99 -54.13 -36.93
N THR A 363 -12.22 -53.71 -37.93
CA THR A 363 -12.54 -53.99 -39.33
C THR A 363 -12.16 -55.44 -39.59
N THR A 364 -13.16 -56.32 -39.63
CA THR A 364 -12.99 -57.71 -40.05
C THR A 364 -12.61 -57.72 -41.54
N ALA A 365 -11.35 -57.98 -41.86
CA ALA A 365 -10.90 -58.20 -43.23
C ALA A 365 -11.44 -59.55 -43.72
N ALA A 366 -12.04 -59.54 -44.92
CA ALA A 366 -12.54 -60.74 -45.58
C ALA A 366 -11.38 -61.69 -45.93
N HIS A 367 -11.49 -62.95 -45.51
CA HIS A 367 -10.59 -64.02 -45.90
C HIS A 367 -10.70 -64.28 -47.41
N ALA A 368 -9.62 -64.01 -48.16
CA ALA A 368 -9.46 -64.52 -49.51
C ALA A 368 -9.03 -66.00 -49.43
N THR A 369 -9.84 -66.88 -50.00
CA THR A 369 -9.54 -68.29 -50.23
C THR A 369 -8.54 -68.40 -51.38
N HIS A 370 -7.34 -68.93 -51.09
CA HIS A 370 -6.38 -69.31 -52.12
C HIS A 370 -6.24 -70.85 -52.10
N THR A 371 -6.79 -71.47 -53.14
CA THR A 371 -6.72 -72.92 -53.38
C THR A 371 -5.41 -73.25 -54.08
N PRO A 372 -4.55 -74.15 -53.57
CA PRO A 372 -3.47 -74.71 -54.35
C PRO A 372 -3.96 -75.95 -55.12
N ARG A 373 -3.23 -76.21 -56.19
CA ARG A 373 -3.49 -77.14 -57.28
C ARG A 373 -3.22 -78.59 -56.92
#